data_AF-A0A0M9A9M5-F1
#
_entry.id   AF-A0A0M9A9M5-F1
#
_cell.length_a   1.000
_cell.length_b   1.000
_cell.length_c   1.000
_cell.angle_alpha   90.00
_cell.angle_beta   90.00
_cell.angle_gamma   90.00
#
_symmetry.space_group_name_H-M   'P 1'
#
loop_
_entity.id
_entity.type
_entity.pdbx_description
1 polymer ?
#
loop_
_entity_poly.entity_id
_entity_poly.type
_entity_poly.pdbx_seq_one_letter_code
_entity_poly.pdbx_strand_id
1 'polypeptide(L)'
;MPGTFCVKITHQSPRGFIWNGRWRQVIRRCSSVSSTGVTGVCNWGVYDDGVYWEECSCSENNCNTASSLSSFSIIILLSLAISIAIFSLR
;
A
#
# COMPACT_ATOMS: atom_id res chain seq x y z
N MET A 1 22.74 1.79 12.12
CA MET A 1 22.69 2.76 11.00
C MET A 1 21.38 2.60 10.26
N PRO A 2 20.62 3.68 9.99
CA PRO A 2 19.51 3.61 9.04
C PRO A 2 20.06 3.23 7.66
N GLY A 3 19.39 2.30 7.00
CA GLY A 3 19.80 1.82 5.69
C GLY A 3 19.54 2.84 4.57
N THR A 4 20.32 2.78 3.49
CA THR A 4 20.25 3.68 2.33
C THR A 4 19.11 3.35 1.35
N PHE A 5 18.48 2.18 1.50
CA PHE A 5 17.41 1.72 0.62
C PHE A 5 16.07 1.72 1.34
N CYS A 6 15.00 1.88 0.57
CA CYS A 6 13.62 1.72 1.01
C CYS A 6 13.08 0.37 0.54
N VAL A 7 12.34 -0.31 1.41
CA VAL A 7 11.71 -1.60 1.10
C VAL A 7 10.21 -1.51 1.34
N LYS A 8 9.43 -2.16 0.46
CA LYS A 8 7.99 -2.35 0.57
C LYS A 8 7.67 -3.84 0.44
N ILE A 9 7.04 -4.40 1.46
CA ILE A 9 6.59 -5.79 1.48
C ILE A 9 5.07 -5.79 1.51
N THR A 10 4.44 -6.42 0.53
CA THR A 10 2.99 -6.64 0.48
C THR A 10 2.70 -8.11 0.77
N HIS A 11 1.85 -8.39 1.75
CA HIS A 11 1.24 -9.70 1.93
C HIS A 11 -0.25 -9.63 1.63
N GLN A 12 -0.76 -10.62 0.92
CA GLN A 12 -2.15 -10.64 0.51
C GLN A 12 -2.73 -12.04 0.54
N SER A 13 -3.85 -12.21 1.23
CA SER A 13 -4.51 -13.51 1.33
C SER A 13 -4.98 -14.01 -0.03
N PRO A 14 -5.12 -15.33 -0.21
CA PRO A 14 -5.85 -15.85 -1.35
C PRO A 14 -7.32 -15.37 -1.29
N ARG A 15 -8.01 -15.42 -2.43
CA ARG A 15 -9.47 -15.25 -2.43
C ARG A 15 -10.09 -16.48 -1.77
N GLY A 16 -10.76 -16.29 -0.64
CA GLY A 16 -11.51 -17.36 0.02
C GLY A 16 -12.72 -17.77 -0.84
N PHE A 17 -13.06 -19.06 -0.80
CA PHE A 17 -14.21 -19.62 -1.52
C PHE A 17 -15.57 -19.25 -0.88
N ILE A 18 -15.60 -19.04 0.45
CA ILE A 18 -16.84 -18.81 1.22
C ILE A 18 -17.02 -17.32 1.58
N TRP A 19 -15.94 -16.59 1.79
CA TRP A 19 -15.96 -15.17 2.16
C TRP A 19 -15.03 -14.39 1.23
N ASN A 20 -15.58 -13.38 0.54
CA ASN A 20 -14.85 -12.52 -0.41
C ASN A 20 -13.87 -11.54 0.25
N GLY A 21 -13.66 -11.64 1.57
CA GLY A 21 -12.76 -10.78 2.32
C GLY A 21 -11.31 -11.15 2.05
N ARG A 22 -10.59 -10.31 1.30
CA ARG A 22 -9.15 -10.43 1.11
C ARG A 22 -8.43 -9.51 2.09
N TRP A 23 -7.62 -10.06 2.98
CA TRP A 23 -6.76 -9.21 3.80
C TRP A 23 -5.51 -8.81 3.01
N ARG A 24 -5.03 -7.60 3.27
CA ARG A 24 -3.79 -7.08 2.69
C ARG A 24 -3.00 -6.32 3.74
N GLN A 25 -1.77 -6.73 3.97
CA GLN A 25 -0.82 -6.05 4.84
C GLN A 25 0.30 -5.46 3.99
N VAL A 26 0.68 -4.21 4.26
CA VAL A 26 1.81 -3.56 3.58
C VAL A 26 2.79 -3.03 4.62
N ILE A 27 3.98 -3.60 4.65
CA ILE A 27 5.07 -3.24 5.55
C ILE A 27 6.06 -2.37 4.78
N ARG A 28 6.45 -1.23 5.37
CA ARG A 28 7.43 -0.31 4.81
C ARG A 28 8.54 -0.10 5.81
N ARG A 29 9.78 -0.28 5.38
CA ARG A 29 10.97 -0.14 6.23
C ARG A 29 12.17 0.33 5.44
N CYS A 30 13.16 0.89 6.13
CA CYS A 30 14.48 1.12 5.57
C CYS A 30 15.30 -0.19 5.60
N SER A 31 16.19 -0.37 4.64
CA SER A 31 17.14 -1.48 4.58
C SER A 31 18.51 -1.00 4.13
N SER A 32 19.58 -1.58 4.67
CA SER A 32 20.96 -1.24 4.28
C SER A 32 21.37 -1.89 2.96
N VAL A 33 20.76 -3.02 2.61
CA VAL A 33 21.00 -3.79 1.39
C VAL A 33 19.66 -4.34 0.87
N SER A 34 19.52 -4.46 -0.45
CA SER A 34 18.39 -5.17 -1.06
C SER A 34 18.53 -6.67 -0.80
N SER A 35 17.46 -7.35 -0.37
CA SER A 35 17.45 -8.80 -0.13
C SER A 35 17.85 -9.60 -1.38
N THR A 36 17.52 -9.08 -2.57
CA THR A 36 17.84 -9.69 -3.87
C THR A 36 19.09 -9.13 -4.53
N GLY A 37 19.73 -8.11 -3.92
CA GLY A 37 20.88 -7.42 -4.51
C GLY A 37 20.54 -6.51 -5.70
N VAL A 38 19.28 -6.42 -6.12
CA VAL A 38 18.81 -5.56 -7.24
C VAL A 38 17.80 -4.54 -6.71
N THR A 39 17.81 -3.33 -7.27
CA THR A 39 16.84 -2.26 -6.98
C THR A 39 15.93 -2.00 -8.18
N GLY A 40 14.75 -1.43 -7.93
CA GLY A 40 13.80 -1.08 -9.00
C GLY A 40 12.99 -2.25 -9.56
N VAL A 41 13.17 -3.46 -9.01
CA VAL A 41 12.40 -4.66 -9.35
C VAL A 41 11.81 -5.26 -8.08
N CYS A 42 10.64 -5.88 -8.20
CA CYS A 42 9.97 -6.58 -7.12
C CYS A 42 10.17 -8.09 -7.24
N ASN A 43 10.58 -8.72 -6.15
CA ASN A 43 10.46 -10.17 -6.01
C ASN A 43 9.06 -10.51 -5.52
N TRP A 44 8.53 -11.65 -5.94
CA TRP A 44 7.19 -12.06 -5.57
C TRP A 44 7.09 -13.58 -5.49
N GLY A 45 6.09 -14.05 -4.78
CA GLY A 45 5.80 -15.46 -4.68
C GLY A 45 4.48 -15.71 -3.99
N VAL A 46 4.21 -16.99 -3.75
CA VAL A 46 3.06 -17.46 -3.00
C VAL A 46 3.58 -18.46 -1.97
N TYR A 47 3.26 -18.24 -0.71
CA TYR A 47 3.57 -19.20 0.35
C TYR A 47 2.71 -20.47 0.22
N ASP A 48 3.10 -21.54 0.89
CA ASP A 48 2.38 -22.83 0.81
C ASP A 48 0.91 -22.74 1.29
N ASP A 49 0.59 -21.76 2.14
CA ASP A 49 -0.76 -21.45 2.60
C ASP A 49 -1.58 -20.60 1.60
N GLY A 50 -1.01 -20.30 0.44
CA GLY A 50 -1.64 -19.52 -0.63
C GLY A 50 -1.54 -18.00 -0.47
N VAL A 51 -0.83 -17.49 0.55
CA VAL A 51 -0.63 -16.05 0.73
C VAL A 51 0.37 -15.53 -0.32
N TYR A 52 -0.08 -14.58 -1.14
CA TYR A 52 0.78 -13.84 -2.05
C TYR A 52 1.69 -12.91 -1.25
N TRP A 53 2.98 -12.89 -1.59
CA TRP A 53 3.92 -11.93 -1.09
C TRP A 53 4.67 -11.23 -2.22
N GLU A 54 5.02 -9.98 -1.99
CA GLU A 54 5.81 -9.15 -2.92
C GLU A 54 6.74 -8.26 -2.12
N GLU A 55 8.02 -8.28 -2.44
CA GLU A 55 9.05 -7.42 -1.86
C GLU A 55 9.73 -6.59 -2.95
N CYS A 56 9.60 -5.28 -2.84
CA CYS A 56 10.24 -4.31 -3.74
C CYS A 56 11.27 -3.48 -2.97
N SER A 57 12.47 -3.33 -3.55
CA SER A 57 13.53 -2.47 -3.02
C SER A 57 13.81 -1.31 -3.98
N CYS A 58 14.01 -0.11 -3.44
CA CYS A 58 14.32 1.10 -4.20
C CYS A 58 15.31 2.00 -3.45
N SER A 59 16.08 2.81 -4.18
CA SER A 59 17.17 3.65 -3.65
C SER A 59 16.85 5.15 -3.62
N GLU A 60 15.73 5.55 -4.21
CA GLU A 60 15.30 6.95 -4.23
C GLU A 60 14.63 7.33 -2.91
N ASN A 61 14.67 8.60 -2.56
CA ASN A 61 14.01 9.07 -1.36
C ASN A 61 12.49 8.90 -1.48
N ASN A 62 11.85 8.33 -0.45
CA ASN A 62 10.40 8.19 -0.35
C ASN A 62 9.75 7.37 -1.51
N CYS A 63 10.50 6.47 -2.15
CA CYS A 63 10.01 5.66 -3.27
C CYS A 63 9.01 4.57 -2.85
N ASN A 64 8.98 4.19 -1.56
CA ASN A 64 8.08 3.16 -1.03
C ASN A 64 6.77 3.74 -0.45
N THR A 65 6.33 4.93 -0.84
CA THR A 65 5.16 5.62 -0.26
C THR A 65 3.85 4.82 -0.32
N ALA A 66 2.90 5.25 0.51
CA ALA A 66 1.52 4.84 0.39
C ALA A 66 0.80 5.74 -0.62
N SER A 67 -0.16 5.15 -1.34
CA SER A 67 -1.12 5.93 -2.13
C SER A 67 -1.88 6.84 -1.17
N SER A 68 -1.69 8.15 -1.30
CA SER A 68 -2.49 9.15 -0.60
C SER A 68 -3.75 9.46 -1.41
N LEU A 69 -4.83 9.76 -0.70
CA LEU A 69 -5.99 10.40 -1.34
C LEU A 69 -5.56 11.78 -1.83
N SER A 70 -5.91 12.12 -3.08
CA SER A 70 -5.69 13.47 -3.59
C SER A 70 -6.48 14.47 -2.75
N SER A 71 -5.83 15.56 -2.34
CA SER A 71 -6.48 16.64 -1.59
C SER A 71 -7.70 17.21 -2.31
N PHE A 72 -7.70 17.22 -3.65
CA PHE A 72 -8.86 17.63 -4.45
C PHE A 72 -10.08 16.74 -4.24
N SER A 73 -9.89 15.42 -4.17
CA SER A 73 -10.99 14.47 -3.94
C SER A 73 -11.62 14.68 -2.57
N ILE A 74 -10.80 15.00 -1.56
CA ILE A 74 -11.27 15.29 -0.20
C ILE A 74 -12.10 16.59 -0.17
N ILE A 75 -11.64 17.65 -0.84
CA ILE A 75 -12.35 18.94 -0.91
C ILE A 75 -13.71 18.78 -1.58
N ILE A 76 -13.80 18.01 -2.68
CA ILE A 76 -15.06 17.76 -3.39
C ILE A 76 -16.04 16.96 -2.51
N LEU A 77 -15.56 15.94 -1.79
CA LEU A 77 -16.40 15.17 -0.88
C LEU A 77 -16.94 16.02 0.26
N LEU A 78 -16.10 16.91 0.83
CA LEU A 78 -16.51 17.84 1.88
C LEU A 78 -17.55 18.85 1.38
N SER A 79 -17.36 19.42 0.19
CA SER A 79 -18.32 20.38 -0.36
C SER A 79 -19.66 19.74 -0.68
N LEU A 80 -19.68 18.50 -1.20
CA LEU A 80 -20.92 17.73 -1.39
C LEU A 80 -21.60 17.40 -0.05
N ALA A 81 -20.84 16.99 0.96
CA ALA A 81 -21.39 16.68 2.28
C ALA A 81 -22.07 17.92 2.91
N ILE A 82 -21.44 19.09 2.79
CA ILE A 82 -21.97 20.36 3.30
C ILE A 82 -23.25 20.75 2.54
N SER A 83 -23.28 20.64 1.22
CA SER A 83 -24.46 21.01 0.43
C SER A 83 -25.67 20.11 0.72
N ILE A 84 -25.44 18.80 0.88
CA ILE A 84 -26.48 17.85 1.29
C ILE A 84 -27.00 18.19 2.69
N ALA A 85 -26.11 18.50 3.64
CA ALA A 85 -26.50 18.87 4.99
C ALA A 85 -27.38 20.14 4.99
N ILE A 86 -26.98 21.18 4.25
CA ILE A 86 -27.77 22.42 4.12
C ILE A 86 -29.14 22.13 3.49
N PHE A 87 -29.19 21.30 2.45
CA PHE A 87 -30.46 20.93 1.81
C PHE A 87 -31.38 20.13 2.75
N SER A 88 -30.83 19.24 3.56
CA SER A 88 -31.60 18.45 4.54
C SER A 88 -32.11 19.23 5.75
N LEU A 89 -31.49 20.39 6.03
CA LEU A 89 -31.88 21.30 7.12
C LEU A 89 -32.92 22.34 6.68
N ARG A 90 -33.20 22.43 5.38
CA ARG A 90 -34.16 23.35 4.78
C ARG A 90 -35.48 22.64 4.51
#